data_AF-A0A6P7TYS4-F1
#
_entry.id   AF-A0A6P7TYS4-F1
#
_cell.length_a   1.000
_cell.length_b   1.000
_cell.length_c   1.000
_cell.angle_alpha   90.00
_cell.angle_beta   90.00
_cell.angle_gamma   90.00
#
_symmetry.space_group_name_H-M   'P 1'
#
loop_
_entity.id
_entity.type
_entity.pdbx_description
1 polymer ?
#
loop_
_entity_poly.entity_id
_entity_poly.type
_entity_poly.pdbx_seq_one_letter_code
_entity_poly.pdbx_strand_id
1 'polypeptide(L)'
;MAEPSPGFYNEVFDISRVFSRFINNNYNIECVINQLSRLDQVLENYKEPFLTGNELAFCDIFLFVRLYCLQVVLKYFKNFTIPENMKRINNLLSQLYSQQVIRSSCPADQDIIKQYSCYNQMRIPLSEWKFLNQVCFSFEN
;
A
#
# COMPACT_ATOMS: atom_id res chain seq x y z
N MET A 1 -18.42 13.69 5.20
CA MET A 1 -17.62 12.63 4.56
C MET A 1 -17.95 11.34 5.29
N ALA A 2 -18.25 10.26 4.57
CA ALA A 2 -18.48 8.96 5.20
C ALA A 2 -17.12 8.35 5.58
N GLU A 3 -17.00 7.80 6.79
CA GLU A 3 -15.78 7.09 7.17
C GLU A 3 -15.73 5.70 6.53
N PRO A 4 -14.54 5.19 6.16
CA PRO A 4 -14.38 3.80 5.73
C PRO A 4 -14.84 2.84 6.83
N SER A 5 -15.35 1.67 6.44
CA SER A 5 -15.77 0.65 7.41
C SER A 5 -14.58 0.18 8.26
N PRO A 6 -14.78 -0.25 9.52
CA PRO A 6 -13.68 -0.76 10.36
C PRO A 6 -12.91 -1.92 9.71
N GLY A 7 -13.57 -2.73 8.88
CA GLY A 7 -12.94 -3.80 8.12
C GLY A 7 -11.88 -3.31 7.13
N PHE A 8 -12.01 -2.10 6.60
CA PHE A 8 -11.01 -1.49 5.72
C PHE A 8 -9.67 -1.30 6.42
N TYR A 9 -9.67 -0.68 7.60
CA TYR A 9 -8.42 -0.39 8.32
C TYR A 9 -7.67 -1.66 8.72
N ASN A 10 -8.39 -2.75 9.02
CA ASN A 10 -7.80 -4.04 9.32
C ASN A 10 -7.04 -4.61 8.10
N GLU A 11 -7.65 -4.62 6.91
CA GLU A 11 -6.99 -5.13 5.70
C GLU A 11 -5.80 -4.25 5.26
N VAL A 12 -5.90 -2.92 5.38
CA VAL A 12 -4.77 -2.01 5.09
C VAL A 12 -3.59 -2.26 6.05
N PHE A 13 -3.88 -2.51 7.33
CA PHE A 13 -2.87 -2.84 8.32
C PHE A 13 -2.23 -4.21 8.05
N ASP A 14 -3.05 -5.19 7.63
CA ASP A 14 -2.58 -6.55 7.34
C ASP A 14 -1.71 -6.63 6.08
N ILE A 15 -1.99 -5.83 5.04
CA ILE A 15 -1.08 -5.68 3.88
C ILE A 15 0.29 -5.21 4.33
N SER A 16 0.36 -4.22 5.21
CA SER A 16 1.62 -3.71 5.73
C SER A 16 2.40 -4.79 6.48
N ARG A 17 1.72 -5.61 7.27
CA ARG A 17 2.31 -6.73 8.01
C ARG A 17 2.85 -7.82 7.09
N VAL A 18 2.07 -8.23 6.08
CA VAL A 18 2.49 -9.26 5.13
C VAL A 18 3.66 -8.80 4.29
N PHE A 19 3.67 -7.53 3.88
CA PHE A 19 4.79 -6.94 3.15
C PHE A 19 6.10 -6.92 3.96
N SER A 20 6.07 -6.46 5.22
CA SER A 20 7.27 -6.47 6.06
C SER A 20 7.80 -7.89 6.30
N ARG A 21 6.92 -8.89 6.34
CA ARG A 21 7.32 -10.31 6.42
C ARG A 21 7.92 -10.83 5.10
N PHE A 22 7.38 -10.38 3.97
CA PHE A 22 7.85 -10.74 2.64
C PHE A 22 9.26 -10.21 2.36
N ILE A 23 9.55 -8.96 2.72
CA ILE A 23 10.89 -8.36 2.56
C ILE A 23 11.94 -9.08 3.40
N ASN A 24 11.60 -9.46 4.63
CA ASN A 24 12.50 -10.17 5.54
C ASN A 24 12.69 -11.67 5.19
N ASN A 25 12.49 -12.04 3.91
CA ASN A 25 12.68 -13.38 3.35
C ASN A 25 11.91 -14.53 4.04
N ASN A 26 10.81 -14.22 4.74
CA ASN A 26 10.08 -15.21 5.53
C ASN A 26 8.74 -15.68 4.92
N TYR A 27 8.39 -15.32 3.67
CA TYR A 27 7.03 -15.59 3.14
C TYR A 27 6.94 -15.89 1.63
N ASN A 28 5.93 -16.67 1.25
CA ASN A 28 5.54 -17.05 -0.12
C ASN A 28 4.70 -15.93 -0.78
N ILE A 29 4.88 -15.73 -2.10
CA ILE A 29 4.09 -14.82 -2.96
C ILE A 29 2.59 -15.08 -2.83
N GLU A 30 2.18 -16.35 -2.63
CA GLU A 30 0.78 -16.73 -2.41
C GLU A 30 0.14 -15.99 -1.23
N CYS A 31 0.88 -15.73 -0.15
CA CYS A 31 0.34 -14.99 0.99
C CYS A 31 0.08 -13.53 0.65
N VAL A 32 0.92 -12.92 -0.19
CA VAL A 32 0.72 -11.55 -0.69
C VAL A 32 -0.52 -11.52 -1.58
N ILE A 33 -0.65 -12.49 -2.49
CA ILE A 33 -1.83 -12.61 -3.37
C ILE A 33 -3.11 -12.77 -2.55
N ASN A 34 -3.11 -13.64 -1.54
CA ASN A 34 -4.28 -13.87 -0.69
C ASN A 34 -4.70 -12.61 0.08
N GLN A 35 -3.74 -11.83 0.60
CA GLN A 35 -4.08 -10.55 1.24
C GLN A 35 -4.60 -9.52 0.26
N LEU A 36 -3.97 -9.39 -0.91
CA LEU A 36 -4.46 -8.47 -1.94
C LEU A 36 -5.86 -8.85 -2.42
N SER A 37 -6.16 -10.16 -2.54
CA SER A 37 -7.50 -10.63 -2.88
C SER A 37 -8.54 -10.28 -1.82
N ARG A 38 -8.19 -10.37 -0.53
CA ARG A 38 -9.08 -9.96 0.57
C ARG A 38 -9.32 -8.46 0.58
N LEU A 39 -8.27 -7.67 0.34
CA LEU A 39 -8.41 -6.23 0.17
C LEU A 39 -9.33 -5.92 -1.01
N ASP A 40 -9.13 -6.53 -2.18
CA ASP A 40 -9.94 -6.30 -3.37
C ASP A 40 -11.43 -6.56 -3.08
N GLN A 41 -11.75 -7.67 -2.41
CA GLN A 41 -13.11 -7.99 -1.95
C GLN A 41 -13.69 -6.95 -0.98
N VAL A 42 -12.88 -6.44 -0.05
CA VAL A 42 -13.34 -5.36 0.85
C VAL A 42 -13.60 -4.08 0.07
N LEU A 43 -12.75 -3.76 -0.92
CA LEU A 43 -12.89 -2.58 -1.77
C LEU A 43 -14.10 -2.66 -2.71
N GLU A 44 -14.56 -3.86 -3.09
CA GLU A 44 -15.77 -4.05 -3.90
C GLU A 44 -17.04 -3.54 -3.20
N ASN A 45 -17.04 -3.44 -1.86
CA ASN A 45 -18.16 -2.85 -1.12
C ASN A 45 -18.29 -1.32 -1.35
N TYR A 46 -17.25 -0.67 -1.88
CA TYR A 46 -17.22 0.76 -2.16
C TYR A 46 -17.54 0.99 -3.64
N LYS A 47 -18.77 1.46 -3.90
CA LYS A 47 -19.30 1.67 -5.26
C LYS A 47 -18.83 2.97 -5.92
N GLU A 48 -18.41 3.94 -5.11
CA GLU A 48 -17.92 5.23 -5.57
C GLU A 48 -16.48 5.11 -6.09
N PRO A 49 -15.97 6.07 -6.88
CA PRO A 49 -14.60 6.03 -7.39
C PRO A 49 -13.55 5.88 -6.28
N PHE A 50 -13.76 6.59 -5.16
CA PHE A 50 -12.90 6.60 -3.97
C PHE A 50 -13.60 5.96 -2.76
N LEU A 51 -12.84 5.77 -1.68
CA LEU A 51 -13.29 5.08 -0.47
C LEU A 51 -14.36 5.84 0.32
N THR A 52 -14.36 7.17 0.26
CA THR A 52 -15.31 8.01 1.01
C THR A 52 -16.32 8.74 0.14
N GLY A 53 -16.33 8.48 -1.18
CA GLY A 53 -17.23 9.12 -2.12
C GLY A 53 -16.60 9.42 -3.48
N ASN A 54 -17.04 10.52 -4.09
CA ASN A 54 -16.59 11.00 -5.41
C ASN A 54 -15.34 11.87 -5.36
N GLU A 55 -14.87 12.23 -4.17
CA GLU A 55 -13.70 13.08 -3.98
C GLU A 55 -12.56 12.27 -3.34
N LEU A 56 -11.34 12.62 -3.73
CA LEU A 56 -10.12 12.06 -3.16
C LEU A 56 -10.02 12.39 -1.67
N ALA A 57 -9.88 11.37 -0.82
CA ALA A 57 -9.70 11.55 0.61
C ALA A 57 -8.37 10.99 1.12
N PHE A 58 -8.06 11.33 2.38
CA PHE A 58 -6.85 10.89 3.05
C PHE A 58 -6.70 9.35 3.06
N CYS A 59 -7.80 8.62 3.25
CA CYS A 59 -7.78 7.15 3.27
C CYS A 59 -7.38 6.55 1.91
N ASP A 60 -7.76 7.19 0.80
CA ASP A 60 -7.36 6.76 -0.55
C ASP A 60 -5.87 6.93 -0.75
N ILE A 61 -5.33 8.10 -0.36
CA ILE A 61 -3.90 8.40 -0.43
C ILE A 61 -3.11 7.47 0.49
N PHE A 62 -3.62 7.20 1.69
CA PHE A 62 -2.98 6.29 2.63
C PHE A 62 -2.88 4.88 2.07
N LEU A 63 -3.95 4.34 1.49
CA LEU A 63 -3.92 3.05 0.81
C LEU A 63 -3.02 3.07 -0.43
N PHE A 64 -3.09 4.14 -1.23
CA PHE A 64 -2.29 4.32 -2.44
C PHE A 64 -0.79 4.18 -2.15
N VAL A 65 -0.27 4.94 -1.17
CA VAL A 65 1.15 4.93 -0.81
C VAL A 65 1.62 3.52 -0.45
N ARG A 66 0.77 2.75 0.25
CA ARG A 66 1.07 1.35 0.59
C ARG A 66 1.15 0.45 -0.64
N LEU A 67 0.15 0.53 -1.51
CA LEU A 67 0.08 -0.30 -2.72
C LEU A 67 1.18 0.07 -3.73
N TYR A 68 1.50 1.35 -3.86
CA TYR A 68 2.57 1.82 -4.74
C TYR A 68 3.95 1.30 -4.29
N CYS A 69 4.30 1.51 -3.02
CA CYS A 69 5.54 0.96 -2.46
C CYS A 69 5.59 -0.58 -2.61
N LEU A 70 4.47 -1.26 -2.39
CA LEU A 70 4.34 -2.69 -2.57
C LEU A 70 4.64 -3.11 -4.02
N GLN A 71 4.02 -2.45 -5.01
CA GLN A 71 4.26 -2.74 -6.44
C GLN A 71 5.73 -2.59 -6.82
N VAL A 72 6.36 -1.48 -6.43
CA VAL A 72 7.76 -1.18 -6.76
C VAL A 72 8.70 -2.23 -6.15
N VAL A 73 8.51 -2.56 -4.87
CA VAL A 73 9.36 -3.53 -4.17
C VAL A 73 9.13 -4.95 -4.66
N LEU A 74 7.89 -5.38 -4.89
CA LEU A 74 7.59 -6.72 -5.42
C LEU A 74 8.20 -6.93 -6.81
N LYS A 75 8.09 -5.92 -7.67
CA LYS A 75 8.67 -5.95 -9.02
C LYS A 75 10.18 -6.03 -8.96
N TYR A 76 10.83 -5.19 -8.14
CA TYR A 76 12.29 -5.14 -8.05
C TYR A 76 12.90 -6.41 -7.43
N PHE A 77 12.40 -6.86 -6.27
CA PHE A 77 13.04 -7.93 -5.52
C PHE A 77 12.65 -9.33 -5.97
N LYS A 78 11.47 -9.50 -6.60
CA LYS A 78 10.90 -10.82 -6.88
C LYS A 78 10.28 -10.92 -8.28
N ASN A 79 10.42 -9.90 -9.12
CA ASN A 79 9.82 -9.83 -10.46
C ASN A 79 8.31 -10.15 -10.46
N PHE A 80 7.61 -9.72 -9.41
CA PHE A 80 6.19 -9.95 -9.23
C PHE A 80 5.40 -8.65 -9.41
N THR A 81 4.26 -8.74 -10.11
CA THR A 81 3.33 -7.64 -10.32
C THR A 81 1.96 -8.00 -9.78
N ILE A 82 1.21 -7.00 -9.32
CA ILE A 82 -0.16 -7.21 -8.86
C ILE A 82 -0.99 -7.81 -10.02
N PRO A 83 -1.67 -8.94 -9.81
CA PRO A 83 -2.50 -9.57 -10.83
C PRO A 83 -3.60 -8.67 -11.39
N GLU A 84 -3.87 -8.76 -12.69
CA GLU A 84 -4.91 -7.98 -13.37
C GLU A 84 -6.33 -8.33 -12.91
N ASN A 85 -6.53 -9.53 -12.36
CA ASN A 85 -7.83 -9.98 -11.87
C ASN A 85 -8.30 -9.23 -10.60
N MET A 86 -7.43 -8.47 -9.94
CA MET A 86 -7.78 -7.59 -8.81
C MET A 86 -8.37 -6.27 -9.32
N LYS A 87 -9.58 -6.36 -9.88
CA LYS A 87 -10.18 -5.31 -10.70
C LYS A 87 -10.39 -4.02 -9.92
N ARG A 88 -10.83 -4.11 -8.66
CA ARG A 88 -11.16 -2.92 -7.88
C ARG A 88 -9.91 -2.18 -7.44
N ILE A 89 -8.87 -2.89 -7.02
CA ILE A 89 -7.53 -2.33 -6.74
C ILE A 89 -6.99 -1.63 -7.99
N ASN A 90 -6.99 -2.30 -9.15
CA ASN A 90 -6.44 -1.74 -10.38
C ASN A 90 -7.22 -0.48 -10.84
N ASN A 91 -8.55 -0.48 -10.71
CA ASN A 91 -9.37 0.71 -10.98
C ASN A 91 -9.04 1.84 -10.00
N LEU A 92 -9.00 1.56 -8.68
CA LEU A 92 -8.67 2.55 -7.66
C LEU A 92 -7.31 3.21 -7.94
N LEU A 93 -6.28 2.42 -8.25
CA LEU A 93 -4.96 2.93 -8.61
C LEU A 93 -5.01 3.81 -9.87
N SER A 94 -5.76 3.40 -10.90
CA SER A 94 -5.93 4.21 -12.12
C SER A 94 -6.58 5.57 -11.82
N GLN A 95 -7.63 5.60 -10.98
CA GLN A 95 -8.27 6.84 -10.54
C GLN A 95 -7.28 7.72 -9.77
N LEU A 96 -6.46 7.14 -8.89
CA LEU A 96 -5.46 7.87 -8.12
C LEU A 96 -4.35 8.46 -8.99
N TYR A 97 -3.80 7.69 -9.94
CA TYR A 97 -2.80 8.20 -10.89
C TYR A 97 -3.33 9.31 -11.81
N SER A 98 -4.65 9.40 -11.99
CA SER A 98 -5.27 10.51 -12.73
C SER A 98 -5.23 11.84 -11.97
N GLN A 99 -5.08 11.81 -10.64
CA GLN A 99 -5.05 12.99 -9.79
C GLN A 99 -3.69 13.68 -9.83
N GLN A 100 -3.71 15.00 -10.02
CA GLN A 100 -2.47 15.79 -10.11
C GLN A 100 -1.66 15.75 -8.81
N VAL A 101 -2.32 15.78 -7.66
CA VAL A 101 -1.70 15.72 -6.32
C VAL A 101 -0.89 14.43 -6.15
N ILE A 102 -1.38 13.32 -6.69
CA ILE A 102 -0.67 12.04 -6.66
C ILE A 102 0.57 12.12 -7.56
N ARG A 103 0.40 12.52 -8.83
CA ARG A 103 1.51 12.59 -9.78
C ARG A 103 2.65 13.51 -9.34
N SER A 104 2.34 14.63 -8.69
CA SER A 104 3.37 15.58 -8.23
C SER A 104 4.06 15.15 -6.93
N SER A 105 3.50 14.20 -6.19
CA SER A 105 3.97 13.81 -4.86
C SER A 105 4.57 12.39 -4.81
N CYS A 106 4.45 11.61 -5.89
CA CYS A 106 5.04 10.28 -5.99
C CYS A 106 6.57 10.36 -5.97
N PRO A 107 7.25 9.65 -5.05
CA PRO A 107 8.70 9.51 -5.09
C PRO A 107 9.12 8.64 -6.27
N ALA A 108 10.37 8.78 -6.69
CA ALA A 108 10.95 7.91 -7.71
C ALA A 108 11.07 6.47 -7.18
N ASP A 109 10.84 5.49 -8.05
CA ASP A 109 10.97 4.06 -7.71
C ASP A 109 12.32 3.73 -7.05
N GLN A 110 13.39 4.40 -7.49
CA GLN A 110 14.74 4.22 -6.98
C GLN A 110 14.87 4.59 -5.49
N ASP A 111 14.18 5.65 -5.04
CA ASP A 111 14.21 6.08 -3.65
C ASP A 111 13.51 5.06 -2.75
N ILE A 112 12.37 4.53 -3.22
CA ILE A 112 11.64 3.45 -2.55
C ILE A 112 12.54 2.22 -2.43
N ILE A 113 13.10 1.76 -3.56
CA ILE A 113 13.97 0.58 -3.58
C ILE A 113 15.16 0.75 -2.64
N LYS A 114 15.82 1.91 -2.69
CA LYS A 114 16.96 2.22 -1.82
C LYS A 114 16.57 2.15 -0.34
N GLN A 115 15.45 2.79 0.03
CA GLN A 115 14.94 2.77 1.40
C GLN A 115 14.68 1.34 1.89
N TYR A 116 14.00 0.51 1.10
CA TYR A 116 13.73 -0.89 1.46
C TYR A 116 14.96 -1.79 1.43
N SER A 117 15.93 -1.51 0.57
CA SER A 117 17.23 -2.20 0.54
C SER A 117 18.02 -1.94 1.83
N CYS A 118 18.06 -0.68 2.28
CA CYS A 118 18.67 -0.31 3.55
C CYS A 118 17.98 -1.01 4.73
N TYR A 119 16.65 -1.06 4.77
CA TYR A 119 15.94 -1.77 5.84
C TYR A 119 16.22 -3.27 5.88
N ASN A 120 16.26 -3.92 4.71
CA ASN A 120 16.57 -5.35 4.62
C ASN A 120 17.99 -5.64 5.12
N GLN A 121 18.95 -4.75 4.82
CA GLN A 121 20.33 -4.86 5.31
C GLN A 121 20.45 -4.58 6.83
N MET A 122 19.66 -3.65 7.37
CA MET A 122 19.73 -3.26 8.79
C MET A 122 19.02 -4.24 9.76
N ARG A 123 18.24 -5.23 9.28
CA ARG A 123 17.47 -6.17 10.13
C ARG A 123 16.59 -5.48 11.19
N ILE A 124 15.97 -4.34 10.86
CA ILE A 124 15.12 -3.60 11.80
C ILE A 124 13.90 -4.46 12.20
N PRO A 125 13.70 -4.76 13.50
CA PRO A 125 12.59 -5.58 13.97
C PRO A 125 11.22 -4.96 13.62
N LEU A 126 10.22 -5.79 13.28
CA LEU A 126 8.87 -5.33 12.90
C LEU A 126 8.22 -4.35 13.90
N SER A 127 8.60 -4.41 15.18
CA SER A 127 8.14 -3.49 16.23
C SER A 127 8.58 -2.04 15.99
N GLU A 128 9.73 -1.82 15.37
CA GLU A 128 10.29 -0.50 15.09
C GLU A 128 9.76 0.12 13.79
N TRP A 129 9.11 -0.68 12.92
CA TRP A 129 8.43 -0.16 11.72
C TRP A 129 7.26 0.78 12.05
N LYS A 130 6.72 0.71 13.28
CA LYS A 130 5.73 1.68 13.77
C LYS A 130 6.29 3.11 13.81
N PHE A 131 7.57 3.26 14.16
CA PHE A 131 8.22 4.56 14.25
C PHE A 131 8.48 5.18 12.87
N LEU A 132 8.89 4.38 11.88
CA LEU A 132 9.14 4.89 10.52
C LEU A 132 7.85 5.28 9.79
N ASN A 133 6.74 4.60 10.08
CA ASN A 133 5.42 5.05 9.66
C ASN A 133 4.99 6.30 10.44
N GLN A 134 5.43 6.52 11.67
CA GLN A 134 5.21 7.78 12.38
C GLN A 134 6.05 8.94 11.82
N VAL A 135 7.29 8.72 11.36
CA VAL A 135 8.15 9.81 10.85
C VAL A 135 7.58 10.47 9.59
N CYS A 136 6.93 9.72 8.69
CA CYS A 136 6.20 10.31 7.55
C CYS A 136 4.84 10.94 7.96
N PHE A 137 4.36 10.67 9.17
CA PHE A 137 3.11 11.18 9.74
C PHE A 137 3.31 12.34 10.73
N SER A 138 4.55 12.57 11.17
CA SER A 138 4.95 13.73 11.93
C SER A 138 5.21 14.89 10.97
N PHE A 139 4.15 15.45 10.38
CA PHE A 139 4.18 16.88 10.10
C PHE A 139 4.15 17.57 11.46
N GLU A 140 5.25 18.25 11.78
CA GLU A 140 5.43 19.02 13.00
C GLU A 140 4.29 20.04 13.18
N ASN A 141 3.75 20.06 14.41
CA ASN A 141 3.04 21.12 15.14
C ASN A 141 2.00 22.00 14.44
#